data_AF-A0AAU6MVH6-F1
#
_entry.id   AF-A0AAU6MVH6-F1
#
_cell.length_a   1.000
_cell.length_b   1.000
_cell.length_c   1.000
_cell.angle_alpha   90.00
_cell.angle_beta   90.00
_cell.angle_gamma   90.00
#
_symmetry.space_group_name_H-M   'P 1'
#
loop_
_entity.id
_entity.type
_entity.pdbx_description
1 polymer ?
#
loop_
_entity_poly.entity_id
_entity_poly.type
_entity_poly.pdbx_seq_one_letter_code
_entity_poly.pdbx_strand_id
1 'polypeptide(L)'
;MSYRRLKGISARTWMSALVRMRLRQGASAAGLASDAVSDAVRGSDPVNGYQVLEQVVQLPVSTWRYRWDPPHVRHLGPMAQDWWKAFGVGENDRTICCTDANGVAIVAIQALHRELTELRNEVAALRARSSPAPHPRDPGAAAPQ
;
A
#
# COMPACT_ATOMS: atom_id res chain seq x y z
N MET A 1 58.57 -11.03 -51.45
CA MET A 1 57.91 -9.70 -51.33
C MET A 1 56.42 -9.95 -51.16
N SER A 2 55.66 -9.45 -50.19
CA SER A 2 55.87 -8.68 -48.96
C SER A 2 54.55 -8.83 -48.19
N TYR A 3 54.62 -9.24 -46.91
CA TYR A 3 53.48 -9.29 -46.00
C TYR A 3 52.98 -7.86 -45.70
N ARG A 4 51.67 -7.58 -45.83
CA ARG A 4 51.07 -6.35 -45.30
C ARG A 4 50.08 -6.65 -44.17
N ARG A 5 50.44 -6.10 -43.01
CA ARG A 5 49.83 -6.14 -41.68
C ARG A 5 48.33 -5.82 -41.66
N LEU A 6 47.62 -6.61 -40.87
CA LEU A 6 46.35 -6.30 -40.23
C LEU A 6 46.51 -5.10 -39.27
N LYS A 7 45.59 -4.13 -39.36
CA LYS A 7 45.23 -3.18 -38.30
C LYS A 7 43.71 -3.41 -38.08
N GLY A 8 43.20 -3.90 -36.96
CA GLY A 8 43.48 -3.47 -35.59
C GLY A 8 42.34 -2.59 -35.08
N ILE A 9 41.07 -3.00 -35.24
CA ILE A 9 39.93 -2.38 -34.55
C ILE A 9 39.69 -3.21 -33.29
N SER A 10 40.18 -2.71 -32.17
CA SER A 10 40.05 -3.35 -30.86
C SER A 10 38.60 -3.28 -30.36
N ALA A 11 38.08 -4.42 -29.90
CA ALA A 11 36.77 -4.55 -29.25
C ALA A 11 36.59 -3.69 -27.97
N ARG A 12 37.64 -2.98 -27.53
CA ARG A 12 37.64 -2.16 -26.31
C ARG A 12 36.98 -0.78 -26.48
N THR A 13 36.70 -0.35 -27.71
CA THR A 13 36.09 0.97 -27.97
C THR A 13 34.55 0.93 -27.95
N TRP A 14 33.92 -0.24 -28.09
CA TRP A 14 32.47 -0.39 -27.90
C TRP A 14 32.06 -0.53 -26.42
N MET A 15 32.99 -0.95 -25.55
CA MET A 15 32.70 -1.18 -24.14
C MET A 15 32.78 0.07 -23.25
N SER A 16 33.19 1.22 -23.80
CA SER A 16 33.30 2.49 -23.06
C SER A 16 32.19 3.50 -23.37
N ALA A 17 31.32 3.22 -24.35
CA ALA A 17 30.07 3.95 -24.56
C ALA A 17 28.89 3.34 -23.76
N LEU A 18 28.93 2.04 -23.46
CA LEU A 18 27.89 1.37 -22.65
C LEU A 18 28.12 1.47 -21.13
N VAL A 19 29.31 1.87 -20.68
CA VAL A 19 29.60 2.09 -19.25
C VAL A 19 29.43 3.56 -18.83
N ARG A 20 29.27 4.47 -19.78
CA ARG A 20 29.08 5.92 -19.53
C ARG A 20 27.63 6.40 -19.61
N MET A 21 26.67 5.48 -19.61
CA MET A 21 25.24 5.76 -19.39
C MET A 21 24.78 5.12 -18.09
N ARG A 22 25.53 5.36 -17.02
CA ARG A 22 25.20 4.91 -15.67
C ARG A 22 25.65 5.98 -14.70
N LEU A 23 24.88 7.07 -14.59
CA LEU A 23 24.91 8.08 -13.52
C LEU A 23 23.89 9.19 -13.87
N ARG A 24 22.62 8.91 -13.58
CA ARG A 24 21.50 9.85 -13.29
C ARG A 24 20.14 9.15 -13.44
N GLN A 25 20.00 8.01 -12.80
CA GLN A 25 18.69 7.55 -12.34
C GLN A 25 18.93 7.07 -10.91
N GLY A 26 18.39 7.78 -9.93
CA GLY A 26 18.26 7.29 -8.57
C GLY A 26 17.28 6.13 -8.61
N ALA A 27 17.76 4.97 -9.06
CA ALA A 27 17.01 3.74 -8.96
C ALA A 27 17.23 3.23 -7.53
N SER A 28 16.34 3.64 -6.62
CA SER A 28 16.14 2.90 -5.38
C SER A 28 15.94 1.42 -5.73
N ALA A 29 16.63 0.55 -5.00
CA ALA A 29 16.79 -0.87 -5.33
C ALA A 29 15.46 -1.52 -5.77
N ALA A 30 15.40 -1.96 -7.04
CA ALA A 30 14.32 -2.78 -7.61
C ALA A 30 12.87 -2.32 -7.29
N GLY A 31 12.61 -1.01 -7.16
CA GLY A 31 11.24 -0.49 -6.94
C GLY A 31 10.63 -0.81 -5.57
N LEU A 32 11.44 -1.20 -4.57
CA LEU A 32 10.97 -1.50 -3.22
C LEU A 32 11.05 -0.30 -2.26
N ALA A 33 11.79 0.75 -2.61
CA ALA A 33 11.92 1.97 -1.82
C ALA A 33 11.42 3.19 -2.59
N SER A 34 10.71 4.07 -1.89
CA SER A 34 10.21 5.35 -2.40
C SER A 34 11.09 6.49 -1.90
N ASP A 35 11.64 7.28 -2.84
CA ASP A 35 12.43 8.50 -2.55
C ASP A 35 11.55 9.77 -2.53
N ALA A 36 10.25 9.61 -2.27
CA ALA A 36 9.28 10.70 -2.20
C ALA A 36 9.55 11.59 -0.97
N VAL A 37 10.39 12.60 -1.15
CA VAL A 37 10.64 13.69 -0.19
C VAL A 37 9.98 14.97 -0.67
N SER A 38 9.57 15.85 0.26
CA SER A 38 8.79 17.06 -0.06
C SER A 38 9.41 17.94 -1.15
N ASP A 39 10.74 18.06 -1.20
CA ASP A 39 11.46 18.86 -2.21
C ASP A 39 11.52 18.19 -3.59
N ALA A 40 11.27 16.87 -3.66
CA ALA A 40 11.29 16.07 -4.88
C ALA A 40 9.90 15.80 -5.46
N VAL A 41 8.83 16.09 -4.71
CA VAL A 41 7.43 15.85 -5.13
C VAL A 41 6.67 17.16 -5.32
N ARG A 42 5.60 17.13 -6.13
CA ARG A 42 4.66 18.24 -6.32
C ARG A 42 3.23 17.72 -6.18
N GLY A 43 2.34 18.56 -5.65
CA GLY A 43 0.92 18.21 -5.48
C GLY A 43 0.68 17.20 -4.35
N SER A 44 0.84 17.64 -3.11
CA SER A 44 0.60 16.84 -1.91
C SER A 44 -0.68 17.28 -1.21
N ASP A 45 -1.82 16.91 -1.78
CA ASP A 45 -3.13 17.23 -1.20
C ASP A 45 -3.55 16.14 -0.20
N PRO A 46 -4.18 16.49 0.93
CA PRO A 46 -4.70 15.51 1.86
C PRO A 46 -5.83 14.69 1.21
N VAL A 47 -5.87 13.40 1.51
CA VAL A 47 -6.93 12.50 1.06
C VAL A 47 -7.93 12.22 2.19
N ASN A 48 -9.20 11.98 1.83
CA ASN A 48 -10.20 11.49 2.78
C ASN A 48 -10.01 9.98 3.01
N GLY A 49 -9.48 9.62 4.18
CA GLY A 49 -9.20 8.22 4.51
C GLY A 49 -10.44 7.32 4.55
N TYR A 50 -11.62 7.82 4.94
CA TYR A 50 -12.84 7.01 4.98
C TYR A 50 -13.31 6.64 3.57
N GLN A 51 -13.17 7.56 2.60
CA GLN A 51 -13.47 7.27 1.19
C GLN A 51 -12.50 6.23 0.61
N VAL A 52 -11.20 6.33 0.93
CA VAL A 52 -10.22 5.33 0.53
C VAL A 52 -10.54 3.96 1.14
N LEU A 53 -10.91 3.91 2.43
CA LEU A 53 -11.33 2.68 3.09
C LEU A 53 -12.57 2.07 2.42
N GLU A 54 -13.59 2.87 2.11
CA GLU A 54 -14.79 2.41 1.41
C GLU A 54 -14.45 1.78 0.05
N GLN A 55 -13.57 2.42 -0.73
CA GLN A 55 -13.10 1.87 -2.00
C GLN A 55 -12.32 0.56 -1.81
N VAL A 56 -11.46 0.47 -0.80
CA VAL A 56 -10.73 -0.76 -0.46
C VAL A 56 -11.69 -1.90 -0.10
N VAL A 57 -12.75 -1.62 0.67
CA VAL A 57 -13.76 -2.62 1.07
C VAL A 57 -14.54 -3.14 -0.15
N GLN A 58 -14.79 -2.28 -1.14
CA GLN A 58 -15.49 -2.66 -2.37
C GLN A 58 -14.59 -3.30 -3.43
N LEU A 59 -13.26 -3.23 -3.26
CA LEU A 59 -12.29 -3.67 -4.26
C LEU A 59 -12.31 -5.20 -4.41
N PRO A 60 -12.57 -5.73 -5.62
CA PRO A 60 -12.51 -7.18 -5.85
C PRO A 60 -11.11 -7.72 -5.61
N VAL A 61 -10.98 -8.71 -4.72
CA VAL A 61 -9.73 -9.43 -4.47
C VAL A 61 -9.89 -10.88 -4.87
N SER A 62 -8.94 -11.38 -5.65
CA SER A 62 -8.92 -12.78 -6.09
C SER A 62 -7.51 -13.35 -5.97
N THR A 63 -7.42 -14.68 -5.97
CA THR A 63 -6.13 -15.32 -6.26
C THR A 63 -6.00 -15.51 -7.76
N TRP A 64 -4.79 -15.34 -8.27
CA TRP A 64 -4.50 -15.47 -9.70
C TRP A 64 -3.06 -15.95 -9.90
N ARG A 65 -2.69 -16.23 -11.15
CA ARG A 65 -1.30 -16.53 -11.53
C ARG A 65 -1.03 -15.91 -12.89
N TYR A 66 0.19 -15.54 -13.18
CA TYR A 66 0.56 -15.18 -14.55
C TYR A 66 0.52 -16.41 -15.44
N ARG A 67 0.38 -16.19 -16.76
CA ARG A 67 0.39 -17.28 -17.74
C ARG A 67 1.71 -18.07 -17.72
N TRP A 68 2.81 -17.39 -17.40
CA TRP A 68 4.15 -17.96 -17.30
C TRP A 68 4.51 -18.51 -15.91
N ASP A 69 3.66 -18.31 -14.91
CA ASP A 69 3.92 -18.85 -13.57
C ASP A 69 3.71 -20.37 -13.55
N PRO A 70 4.53 -21.12 -12.79
CA PRO A 70 4.28 -22.53 -12.50
C PRO A 70 2.86 -22.77 -11.95
N PRO A 71 2.24 -23.94 -12.18
CA PRO A 71 0.85 -24.19 -11.79
C PRO A 71 0.53 -24.02 -10.29
N HIS A 72 1.53 -24.17 -9.42
CA HIS A 72 1.39 -24.07 -7.97
C HIS A 72 1.53 -22.63 -7.43
N VAL A 73 2.03 -21.69 -8.23
CA VAL A 73 2.20 -20.30 -7.80
C VAL A 73 0.85 -19.58 -7.85
N ARG A 74 0.54 -18.87 -6.77
CA ARG A 74 -0.64 -18.02 -6.64
C ARG A 74 -0.24 -16.67 -6.06
N HIS A 75 -0.69 -15.61 -6.72
CA HIS A 75 -0.69 -14.25 -6.20
C HIS A 75 -2.07 -13.94 -5.63
N LEU A 76 -2.12 -13.02 -4.67
CA LEU A 76 -3.35 -12.53 -4.06
C LEU A 76 -3.42 -11.03 -4.25
N GLY A 77 -4.51 -10.54 -4.83
CA GLY A 77 -4.72 -9.11 -4.99
C GLY A 77 -5.81 -8.76 -5.99
N PRO A 78 -6.07 -7.47 -6.16
CA PRO A 78 -6.98 -6.98 -7.18
C PRO A 78 -6.38 -7.12 -8.58
N MET A 79 -7.25 -7.05 -9.60
CA MET A 79 -6.80 -6.81 -10.97
C MET A 79 -6.44 -5.32 -11.14
N ALA A 80 -5.47 -5.02 -12.01
CA ALA A 80 -5.00 -3.65 -12.24
C ALA A 80 -6.08 -2.70 -12.78
N GLN A 81 -7.04 -3.22 -13.56
CA GLN A 81 -8.15 -2.43 -14.10
C GLN A 81 -9.15 -2.03 -13.02
N ASP A 82 -9.47 -2.94 -12.10
CA ASP A 82 -10.35 -2.66 -10.97
C ASP A 82 -9.68 -1.68 -10.00
N TRP A 83 -8.38 -1.83 -9.77
CA TRP A 83 -7.56 -0.87 -9.04
C TRP A 83 -7.62 0.53 -9.66
N TRP A 84 -7.37 0.63 -10.96
CA TRP A 84 -7.39 1.91 -11.68
C TRP A 84 -8.78 2.56 -11.62
N LYS A 85 -9.85 1.77 -11.77
CA LYS A 85 -11.22 2.25 -11.64
C LYS A 85 -11.54 2.76 -10.23
N ALA A 86 -11.02 2.12 -9.20
CA ALA A 86 -11.27 2.50 -7.81
C ALA A 86 -10.51 3.79 -7.45
N PHE A 87 -9.19 3.82 -7.68
CA PHE A 87 -8.32 4.86 -7.12
C PHE A 87 -7.84 5.90 -8.14
N GLY A 88 -7.77 5.56 -9.43
CA GLY A 88 -7.26 6.46 -10.46
C GLY A 88 -5.79 6.90 -10.28
N VAL A 89 -5.00 6.11 -9.54
CA VAL A 89 -3.57 6.37 -9.27
C VAL A 89 -2.69 5.38 -10.01
N GLY A 90 -1.52 5.85 -10.44
CA GLY A 90 -0.54 5.10 -11.24
C GLY A 90 -0.39 5.65 -12.66
N GLU A 91 0.36 4.94 -13.50
CA GLU A 91 0.61 5.36 -14.89
C GLU A 91 -0.47 4.85 -15.87
N ASN A 92 -1.10 3.70 -15.59
CA ASN A 92 -2.08 3.08 -16.46
C ASN A 92 -2.90 1.98 -15.73
N ASP A 93 -3.87 1.39 -16.43
CA ASP A 93 -4.78 0.34 -15.93
C ASP A 93 -4.21 -1.10 -16.00
N ARG A 94 -2.90 -1.25 -16.27
CA ARG A 94 -2.24 -2.56 -16.44
C ARG A 94 -1.23 -2.89 -15.37
N THR A 95 -0.88 -1.92 -14.53
CA THR A 95 0.08 -2.10 -13.45
C THR A 95 -0.47 -1.53 -12.16
N ILE A 96 -0.05 -2.13 -11.05
CA ILE A 96 -0.25 -1.57 -9.71
C ILE A 96 1.14 -1.29 -9.17
N CYS A 97 1.44 -0.03 -8.90
CA CYS A 97 2.72 0.34 -8.31
C CYS A 97 2.73 -0.08 -6.83
N CYS A 98 3.82 -0.71 -6.38
CA CYS A 98 3.97 -1.10 -4.97
C CYS A 98 3.86 0.10 -4.02
N THR A 99 4.36 1.26 -4.42
CA THR A 99 4.25 2.51 -3.62
C THR A 99 2.78 2.90 -3.43
N ASP A 100 1.98 2.86 -4.49
CA ASP A 100 0.57 3.24 -4.44
C ASP A 100 -0.25 2.22 -3.63
N ALA A 101 0.02 0.92 -3.84
CA ALA A 101 -0.58 -0.16 -3.06
C ALA A 101 -0.34 -0.01 -1.55
N ASN A 102 0.91 0.28 -1.17
CA ASN A 102 1.28 0.52 0.22
C ASN A 102 0.65 1.80 0.77
N GLY A 103 0.60 2.87 -0.03
CA GLY A 103 -0.04 4.14 0.37
C GLY A 103 -1.53 3.95 0.69
N VAL A 104 -2.28 3.28 -0.20
CA VAL A 104 -3.69 2.93 0.02
C VAL A 104 -3.86 2.08 1.28
N ALA A 105 -3.01 1.07 1.47
CA ALA A 105 -3.07 0.22 2.67
C ALA A 105 -2.86 1.03 3.96
N ILE A 106 -1.88 1.93 3.99
CA ILE A 106 -1.62 2.79 5.15
C ILE A 106 -2.83 3.68 5.46
N VAL A 107 -3.40 4.34 4.44
CA VAL A 107 -4.57 5.21 4.61
C VAL A 107 -5.79 4.43 5.10
N ALA A 108 -6.04 3.25 4.53
CA ALA A 108 -7.14 2.39 4.93
C ALA A 108 -7.00 1.91 6.39
N ILE A 109 -5.79 1.52 6.82
CA ILE A 109 -5.51 1.13 8.21
C ILE A 109 -5.76 2.31 9.17
N GLN A 110 -5.33 3.51 8.81
CA GLN A 110 -5.57 4.71 9.62
C GLN A 110 -7.06 5.02 9.76
N ALA A 111 -7.82 4.95 8.66
CA ALA A 111 -9.26 5.16 8.67
C ALA A 111 -9.99 4.09 9.50
N LEU A 112 -9.65 2.82 9.30
CA LEU A 112 -10.23 1.71 10.04
C LEU A 112 -9.97 1.83 11.56
N HIS A 113 -8.77 2.30 11.94
CA HIS A 113 -8.45 2.53 13.35
C HIS A 113 -9.33 3.64 13.97
N ARG A 114 -9.68 4.68 13.21
CA ARG A 114 -10.59 5.74 13.66
C ARG A 114 -12.00 5.20 13.85
N GLU A 115 -12.55 4.51 12.85
CA GLU A 115 -13.89 3.87 12.96
C GLU A 115 -13.98 2.94 14.17
N LEU A 116 -12.96 2.10 14.37
CA LEU A 116 -12.92 1.17 15.50
C LEU A 116 -12.79 1.89 16.85
N THR A 117 -12.12 3.04 16.91
CA THR A 117 -12.05 3.87 18.13
C THR A 117 -13.39 4.53 18.41
N GLU A 118 -14.04 5.10 17.39
CA GLU A 118 -15.37 5.70 17.48
C GLU A 118 -16.40 4.67 17.97
N LEU A 119 -16.42 3.48 17.36
CA LEU A 119 -17.30 2.38 17.77
C LEU A 119 -17.04 1.93 19.21
N ARG A 120 -15.77 1.83 19.63
CA ARG A 120 -15.43 1.48 21.03
C ARG A 120 -15.95 2.51 22.02
N ASN A 121 -15.84 3.80 21.69
CA ASN A 121 -16.34 4.88 22.53
C ASN A 121 -17.86 4.86 22.61
N GLU A 122 -18.55 4.62 21.48
CA GLU A 122 -20.00 4.50 21.45
C GLU A 122 -20.49 3.32 22.29
N VAL A 123 -19.87 2.14 22.14
CA VAL A 123 -20.17 0.95 22.94
C VAL A 123 -19.94 1.22 24.43
N ALA A 124 -18.86 1.92 24.80
CA ALA A 124 -18.61 2.28 26.20
C ALA A 124 -19.69 3.22 26.74
N ALA A 125 -20.08 4.23 25.97
CA ALA A 125 -21.13 5.17 26.36
C ALA A 125 -22.50 4.50 26.49
N LEU A 126 -22.83 3.59 25.57
CA LEU A 126 -24.06 2.77 25.64
C LEU A 126 -24.07 1.89 26.89
N ARG A 127 -22.96 1.20 27.18
CA ARG A 127 -22.83 0.36 28.38
C ARG A 127 -22.98 1.15 29.67
N ALA A 128 -22.43 2.37 29.73
CA ALA A 128 -22.60 3.26 30.87
C ALA A 128 -24.07 3.68 31.09
N ARG A 129 -24.82 3.90 30.00
CA ARG A 129 -26.27 4.22 30.08
C ARG A 129 -27.13 3.03 30.46
N SER A 130 -26.77 1.82 30.01
CA SER A 130 -27.54 0.61 30.27
C SER A 130 -27.23 -0.05 31.62
N SER A 131 -26.13 0.34 32.29
CA SER A 131 -25.77 -0.21 33.59
C SER A 131 -26.77 0.30 34.64
N PRO A 132 -27.57 -0.57 35.28
CA PRO A 132 -28.50 -0.11 36.30
C PRO A 132 -27.69 0.49 37.44
N ALA A 133 -28.11 1.68 37.91
CA ALA A 133 -27.60 2.24 39.15
C ALA A 133 -27.70 1.16 40.24
N PRO A 134 -26.68 1.00 41.11
CA PRO A 134 -26.78 0.04 42.20
C PRO A 134 -28.09 0.33 42.94
N HIS A 135 -29.00 -0.65 42.92
CA HIS A 135 -30.26 -0.54 43.63
C HIS A 135 -29.92 -0.15 45.07
N PRO A 136 -30.50 0.93 45.64
CA PRO A 136 -30.24 1.30 47.01
C PRO A 136 -30.45 0.05 47.86
N ARG A 137 -29.38 -0.44 48.51
CA ARG A 137 -29.53 -1.53 49.47
C ARG A 137 -30.47 -1.00 50.53
N ASP A 138 -31.65 -1.59 50.61
CA ASP A 138 -32.67 -1.24 51.58
C ASP A 138 -32.05 -1.38 52.98
N PRO A 139 -31.85 -0.30 53.75
CA PRO A 139 -31.20 -0.37 55.05
C PRO A 139 -32.08 -1.03 56.13
N GLY A 140 -33.21 -1.63 55.76
CA GLY A 140 -34.25 -2.15 56.65
C GLY A 140 -34.18 -3.63 57.03
N ALA A 141 -33.24 -4.43 56.52
CA ALA A 141 -33.12 -5.84 56.92
C ALA A 141 -32.40 -5.98 58.27
N ALA A 142 -33.00 -5.44 59.33
CA ALA A 142 -32.71 -5.85 60.71
C ALA A 142 -33.19 -7.30 60.87
N ALA A 143 -32.26 -8.20 61.22
CA ALA A 143 -32.59 -9.58 61.53
C ALA A 143 -33.41 -9.66 62.83
N PRO A 144 -34.48 -10.47 62.89
CA PRO A 144 -35.25 -10.70 64.11
C PRO A 144 -34.44 -11.53 65.12
N GLN A 145 -34.79 -11.32 66.40
CA GLN A 145 -34.19 -11.85 67.62
C GLN A 145 -34.19 -13.39 67.69
#